data_AF-A0A0R1SHT7-F1
#
_entry.id   AF-A0A0R1SHT7-F1
#
_cell.length_a   1.000
_cell.length_b   1.000
_cell.length_c   1.000
_cell.angle_alpha   90.00
_cell.angle_beta   90.00
_cell.angle_gamma   90.00
#
_symmetry.space_group_name_H-M   'P 1'
#
loop_
_entity.id
_entity.type
_entity.pdbx_description
1 polymer ?
#
loop_
_entity_poly.entity_id
_entity_poly.type
_entity_poly.pdbx_seq_one_letter_code
_entity_poly.pdbx_strand_id
1 'polypeptide(L)'
;MTNKLPRYNNEQWEHAKDAVLQEYEDYKQTLRQQGVDYTIKNARKLLIYQDLVAEWQHKLGTVISDLEDNVFALTIFDDLKKRKPSSLLARGYTHISNWPDFNPTALALWLELEEDEAMA
;
A
#
# COMPACT_ATOMS: atom_id res chain seq x y z
N MET A 1 -13.04 28.33 -8.31
CA MET A 1 -13.84 27.53 -7.36
C MET A 1 -12.91 26.49 -6.77
N THR A 2 -12.58 26.59 -5.48
CA THR A 2 -11.79 25.57 -4.78
C THR A 2 -12.66 24.32 -4.66
N ASN A 3 -12.42 23.31 -5.49
CA ASN A 3 -13.03 22.01 -5.32
C ASN A 3 -12.56 21.45 -3.98
N LYS A 4 -13.37 21.61 -2.94
CA LYS A 4 -13.12 20.98 -1.64
C LYS A 4 -13.19 19.48 -1.85
N LEU A 5 -12.13 18.78 -1.43
CA LEU A 5 -12.09 17.33 -1.45
C LEU A 5 -13.20 16.76 -0.56
N PRO A 6 -13.76 15.59 -0.92
CA PRO A 6 -14.78 14.95 -0.10
C PRO A 6 -14.18 14.60 1.27
N ARG A 7 -14.88 14.99 2.34
CA ARG A 7 -14.52 14.62 3.71
C ARG A 7 -15.21 13.32 4.08
N TYR A 8 -14.44 12.40 4.64
CA TYR A 8 -14.90 11.09 5.10
C TYR A 8 -14.92 11.07 6.63
N ASN A 9 -15.85 10.30 7.20
CA ASN A 9 -15.94 10.13 8.64
C ASN A 9 -14.94 9.09 9.16
N ASN A 10 -14.79 9.00 10.48
CA ASN A 10 -13.83 8.08 11.11
C ASN A 10 -14.09 6.62 10.74
N GLU A 11 -15.35 6.18 10.67
CA GLU A 11 -15.70 4.79 10.30
C GLU A 11 -15.28 4.45 8.87
N GLN A 12 -15.46 5.39 7.93
CA GLN A 12 -15.04 5.23 6.55
C GLN A 12 -13.51 5.13 6.45
N TRP A 13 -12.79 5.94 7.22
CA TRP A 13 -11.33 5.88 7.29
C TRP A 13 -10.82 4.59 7.91
N GLU A 14 -11.47 4.09 8.96
CA GLU A 14 -11.13 2.79 9.56
C GLU A 14 -11.31 1.67 8.53
N HIS A 15 -12.46 1.65 7.84
CA HIS A 15 -12.72 0.67 6.80
C HIS A 15 -11.76 0.79 5.60
N ALA A 16 -11.34 2.02 5.25
CA ALA A 16 -10.33 2.23 4.23
C ALA A 16 -8.97 1.70 4.65
N LYS A 17 -8.55 1.97 5.90
CA LYS A 17 -7.32 1.44 6.47
C LYS A 17 -7.33 -0.10 6.45
N ASP A 18 -8.40 -0.71 6.94
CA ASP A 18 -8.53 -2.17 6.95
C ASP A 18 -8.43 -2.76 5.53
N ALA A 19 -9.05 -2.10 4.54
CA ALA A 19 -8.99 -2.55 3.16
C ALA A 19 -7.60 -2.46 2.53
N VAL A 20 -6.80 -1.43 2.85
CA VAL A 20 -5.40 -1.33 2.40
C VAL A 20 -4.55 -2.42 3.04
N LEU A 21 -4.69 -2.62 4.35
CA LEU A 21 -3.96 -3.66 5.06
C LEU A 21 -4.31 -5.05 4.54
N GLN A 22 -5.58 -5.30 4.22
CA GLN A 22 -6.02 -6.55 3.62
C GLN A 22 -5.45 -6.74 2.20
N GLU A 23 -5.40 -5.71 1.36
CA GLU A 23 -4.77 -5.78 0.02
C GLU A 23 -3.29 -6.22 0.13
N TYR A 24 -2.58 -5.75 1.15
CA TYR A 24 -1.21 -6.15 1.43
C TYR A 24 -1.09 -7.59 1.91
N GLU A 25 -1.93 -8.02 2.85
CA GLU A 25 -1.96 -9.41 3.33
C GLU A 25 -2.27 -10.40 2.21
N ASP A 26 -3.24 -10.10 1.36
CA ASP A 26 -3.60 -10.92 0.20
C ASP A 26 -2.42 -11.07 -0.77
N TYR A 27 -1.66 -10.00 -0.95
CA TYR A 27 -0.44 -10.03 -1.75
C TYR A 27 0.65 -10.90 -1.11
N LYS A 28 0.91 -10.79 0.20
CA LYS A 28 1.84 -11.68 0.91
C LYS A 28 1.44 -13.14 0.81
N GLN A 29 0.15 -13.45 0.90
CA GLN A 29 -0.34 -14.81 0.68
C GLN A 29 -0.05 -15.31 -0.74
N THR A 30 -0.25 -14.45 -1.74
CA THR A 30 0.09 -14.78 -3.13
C THR A 30 1.57 -15.10 -3.30
N LEU A 31 2.47 -14.31 -2.68
CA LEU A 31 3.91 -14.58 -2.69
C LEU A 31 4.25 -15.93 -2.07
N ARG A 32 3.67 -16.24 -0.90
CA ARG A 32 3.86 -17.51 -0.21
C ARG A 32 3.38 -18.71 -1.03
N GLN A 33 2.23 -18.59 -1.70
CA GLN A 33 1.68 -19.66 -2.53
C GLN A 33 2.49 -19.93 -3.80
N GLN A 34 3.09 -18.89 -4.39
CA GLN A 34 3.89 -19.01 -5.62
C GLN A 34 5.35 -19.42 -5.36
N GLY A 35 5.84 -19.26 -4.13
CA GLY A 35 7.16 -19.70 -3.71
C GLY A 35 8.28 -18.69 -3.98
N VAL A 36 9.49 -19.07 -3.57
CA VAL A 36 10.66 -18.18 -3.42
C VAL A 36 11.05 -17.48 -4.73
N ASP A 37 11.10 -18.20 -5.85
CA ASP A 37 11.49 -17.63 -7.15
C ASP A 37 10.52 -16.54 -7.62
N TYR A 38 9.23 -16.72 -7.37
CA TYR A 38 8.23 -15.71 -7.68
C TYR A 38 8.38 -14.50 -6.76
N THR A 39 8.65 -14.73 -5.48
CA THR A 39 8.89 -13.65 -4.51
C THR A 39 10.09 -12.81 -4.89
N ILE A 40 11.22 -13.42 -5.25
CA ILE A 40 12.43 -12.70 -5.69
C ILE A 40 12.12 -11.82 -6.90
N LYS A 41 11.39 -12.34 -7.90
CA LYS A 41 10.99 -11.57 -9.09
C LYS A 41 10.07 -10.39 -8.76
N ASN A 42 9.31 -10.50 -7.67
CA ASN A 42 8.32 -9.50 -7.25
C ASN A 42 8.76 -8.68 -6.03
N ALA A 43 10.02 -8.81 -5.59
CA ALA A 43 10.51 -8.17 -4.38
C ALA A 43 10.44 -6.64 -4.47
N ARG A 44 10.66 -6.05 -5.66
CA ARG A 44 10.45 -4.60 -5.89
C ARG A 44 9.02 -4.16 -5.58
N LYS A 45 8.03 -4.97 -5.96
CA LYS A 45 6.62 -4.68 -5.70
C LYS A 45 6.30 -4.84 -4.21
N LEU A 46 6.93 -5.81 -3.55
CA LEU A 46 6.81 -6.02 -2.11
C LEU A 46 7.31 -4.80 -1.31
N LEU A 47 8.53 -4.30 -1.59
CA LEU A 47 9.06 -3.11 -0.91
C LEU A 47 8.17 -1.88 -1.11
N ILE A 48 7.76 -1.62 -2.36
CA ILE A 48 6.87 -0.48 -2.64
C ILE A 48 5.54 -0.62 -1.88
N TYR A 49 5.01 -1.85 -1.76
CA TYR A 49 3.82 -2.08 -0.96
C TYR A 49 4.07 -1.84 0.53
N GLN A 50 5.22 -2.25 1.07
CA GLN A 50 5.61 -1.98 2.48
C GLN A 50 5.70 -0.47 2.74
N ASP A 51 6.40 0.28 1.89
CA ASP A 51 6.50 1.75 1.98
C ASP A 51 5.11 2.40 1.98
N LEU A 52 4.25 2.00 1.04
CA LEU A 52 2.90 2.55 0.92
C LEU A 52 2.02 2.16 2.11
N VAL A 53 2.18 0.96 2.68
CA VAL A 53 1.40 0.47 3.82
C VAL A 53 1.82 1.15 5.12
N ALA A 54 3.08 1.54 5.27
CA ALA A 54 3.58 2.25 6.46
C ALA A 54 2.75 3.51 6.76
N GLU A 55 2.41 4.28 5.72
CA GLU A 55 1.54 5.46 5.80
C GLU A 55 0.15 5.14 6.40
N TRP A 56 -0.34 3.92 6.21
CA TRP A 56 -1.65 3.47 6.71
C TRP A 56 -1.57 2.75 8.06
N GLN A 57 -0.38 2.32 8.50
CA GLN A 57 -0.20 1.61 9.77
C GLN A 57 -0.24 2.53 11.00
N HIS A 58 -0.31 3.84 10.82
CA HIS A 58 -0.41 4.82 11.91
C HIS A 58 -1.79 4.82 12.62
N LYS A 59 -1.90 5.58 13.71
CA LYS A 59 -3.17 5.82 14.40
C LYS A 59 -4.15 6.51 13.45
N LEU A 60 -5.45 6.21 13.56
CA LEU A 60 -6.48 6.74 12.64
C LEU A 60 -6.41 8.27 12.45
N GLY A 61 -6.20 9.03 13.52
CA GLY A 61 -6.09 10.50 13.42
C GLY A 61 -4.88 10.98 12.60
N THR A 62 -3.76 10.25 12.63
CA THR A 62 -2.57 10.53 11.82
C THR A 62 -2.84 10.18 10.36
N VAL A 63 -3.40 8.99 10.09
CA VAL A 63 -3.80 8.57 8.74
C VAL A 63 -4.75 9.59 8.08
N ILE A 64 -5.73 10.10 8.84
CA ILE A 64 -6.63 11.15 8.35
C ILE A 64 -5.85 12.41 8.03
N SER A 65 -5.04 12.93 8.95
CA SER A 65 -4.28 14.17 8.74
C SER A 65 -3.31 14.08 7.56
N ASP A 66 -2.67 12.94 7.36
CA ASP A 66 -1.63 12.76 6.33
C ASP A 66 -2.24 12.53 4.95
N LEU A 67 -3.43 11.92 4.88
CA LEU A 67 -4.03 11.45 3.63
C LEU A 67 -5.33 12.18 3.22
N GLU A 68 -5.95 12.98 4.09
CA GLU A 68 -7.24 13.63 3.78
C GLU A 68 -7.17 14.61 2.61
N ASP A 69 -6.00 15.20 2.36
CA ASP A 69 -5.75 16.10 1.24
C ASP A 69 -5.12 15.40 0.03
N ASN A 70 -4.84 14.09 0.13
CA ASN A 70 -4.21 13.31 -0.94
C ASN A 70 -5.26 12.69 -1.87
N VAL A 71 -5.50 13.35 -3.02
CA VAL A 71 -6.46 12.88 -4.05
C VAL A 71 -6.22 11.42 -4.45
N PHE A 72 -4.97 10.98 -4.51
CA PHE A 72 -4.63 9.60 -4.85
C PHE A 72 -5.09 8.63 -3.76
N ALA A 73 -4.83 8.94 -2.48
CA ALA A 73 -5.30 8.15 -1.36
C ALA A 73 -6.83 8.07 -1.31
N LEU A 74 -7.53 9.18 -1.58
CA LEU A 74 -8.99 9.25 -1.57
C LEU A 74 -9.67 8.36 -2.63
N THR A 75 -8.94 7.89 -3.65
CA THR A 75 -9.48 6.96 -4.65
C THR A 75 -9.94 5.62 -4.05
N ILE A 76 -9.42 5.23 -2.88
CA ILE A 76 -9.83 4.00 -2.20
C ILE A 76 -11.32 3.99 -1.87
N PHE A 77 -11.88 5.14 -1.49
CA PHE A 77 -13.29 5.23 -1.13
C PHE A 77 -14.20 4.93 -2.32
N ASP A 78 -13.74 5.16 -3.55
CA ASP A 78 -14.50 4.81 -4.76
C ASP A 78 -14.44 3.31 -5.07
N ASP A 79 -13.34 2.63 -4.72
CA ASP A 79 -13.25 1.17 -4.80
C ASP A 79 -14.19 0.52 -3.78
N LEU A 80 -14.18 1.01 -2.54
CA LEU A 80 -15.01 0.49 -1.45
C LEU A 80 -16.51 0.72 -1.70
N LYS A 81 -16.90 1.87 -2.25
CA LYS A 81 -18.29 2.12 -2.68
C LYS A 81 -18.76 1.10 -3.72
N LYS A 82 -17.87 0.64 -4.60
CA LYS A 82 -18.15 -0.36 -5.64
C LYS A 82 -18.06 -1.80 -5.11
N ARG A 83 -17.86 -2.00 -3.80
CA ARG A 83 -17.60 -3.29 -3.15
C ARG A 83 -16.46 -4.07 -3.81
N LYS A 84 -15.46 -3.34 -4.31
CA LYS A 84 -14.26 -3.91 -4.90
C LYS A 84 -13.16 -4.01 -3.84
N PRO A 85 -12.19 -4.93 -3.99
CA PRO A 85 -10.98 -4.90 -3.19
C PRO A 85 -10.30 -3.53 -3.33
N SER A 86 -9.59 -3.09 -2.29
CA SER A 86 -8.67 -1.98 -2.44
C SER A 86 -7.72 -2.33 -3.59
N SER A 87 -7.53 -1.37 -4.49
CA SER A 87 -6.50 -1.45 -5.52
C SER A 87 -5.53 -0.29 -5.40
N LEU A 88 -5.48 0.33 -4.21
CA LEU A 88 -4.66 1.50 -3.95
C LEU A 88 -3.18 1.16 -4.01
N LEU A 89 -2.75 0.04 -3.40
CA LEU A 89 -1.35 -0.39 -3.45
C LEU A 89 -0.96 -0.78 -4.88
N ALA A 90 -1.85 -1.50 -5.58
CA ALA A 90 -1.62 -1.87 -6.98
C ALA A 90 -1.48 -0.65 -7.91
N ARG A 91 -2.33 0.37 -7.73
CA ARG A 91 -2.21 1.64 -8.45
C ARG A 91 -0.95 2.39 -8.04
N GLY A 92 -0.60 2.39 -6.75
CA GLY A 92 0.58 3.08 -6.21
C GLY A 92 1.86 2.50 -6.81
N TYR A 93 1.97 1.18 -6.84
CA TYR A 93 3.05 0.48 -7.53
C TYR A 93 3.10 0.82 -9.02
N THR A 94 1.96 0.83 -9.72
CA THR A 94 1.94 1.20 -11.15
C THR A 94 2.42 2.64 -11.36
N HIS A 95 2.06 3.54 -10.45
CA HIS A 95 2.49 4.94 -10.50
C HIS A 95 4.01 5.08 -10.28
N ILE A 96 4.54 4.44 -9.24
CA ILE A 96 5.97 4.52 -8.85
C ILE A 96 6.86 3.74 -9.83
N SER A 97 6.40 2.59 -10.34
CA SER A 97 7.16 1.77 -11.28
C SER A 97 7.42 2.45 -12.63
N ASN A 98 6.60 3.45 -12.99
CA ASN A 98 6.80 4.29 -14.17
C ASN A 98 7.84 5.39 -13.95
N TRP A 99 8.36 5.58 -12.74
CA TRP A 99 9.41 6.56 -12.48
C TRP A 99 10.78 5.99 -12.91
N PRO A 100 11.54 6.71 -13.75
CA PRO A 100 12.79 6.19 -14.32
C PRO A 100 13.90 5.94 -13.29
N ASP A 101 13.84 6.60 -12.12
CA ASP A 101 14.92 6.58 -11.12
C ASP A 101 14.70 5.60 -9.94
N PHE A 102 13.54 4.96 -9.83
CA PHE A 102 13.27 4.04 -8.71
C PHE A 102 13.73 2.61 -9.05
N ASN A 103 15.03 2.33 -9.00
CA ASN A 103 15.56 0.98 -9.17
C ASN A 103 16.16 0.49 -7.83
N PRO A 104 15.36 -0.12 -6.93
CA PRO A 104 15.91 -0.68 -5.70
C PRO A 104 16.94 -1.75 -6.08
N THR A 105 18.16 -1.57 -5.60
CA THR A 105 19.24 -2.52 -5.86
C THR A 105 18.90 -3.86 -5.22
N ALA A 106 19.36 -4.97 -5.82
CA ALA A 106 19.14 -6.31 -5.28
C ALA A 106 19.61 -6.45 -3.83
N LEU A 107 20.58 -5.63 -3.40
CA LEU A 107 21.08 -5.57 -2.03
C LEU A 107 20.07 -4.93 -1.06
N ALA A 108 19.40 -3.85 -1.47
CA ALA A 108 18.35 -3.21 -0.65
C ALA A 108 17.15 -4.16 -0.46
N LEU A 109 16.81 -4.91 -1.50
CA LEU A 109 15.78 -5.95 -1.46
C LEU A 109 16.13 -7.11 -0.52
N TRP A 110 17.41 -7.44 -0.38
CA TRP A 110 17.85 -8.54 0.46
C TRP A 110 17.95 -8.15 1.94
N LEU A 111 18.42 -6.93 2.24
CA LEU A 111 18.53 -6.41 3.60
C LEU A 111 17.17 -6.21 4.28
N GLU A 112 16.18 -5.67 3.56
CA GLU A 112 14.82 -5.49 4.08
C GLU A 112 14.12 -6.83 4.38
N LEU A 113 14.40 -7.87 3.60
CA LEU A 113 13.85 -9.22 3.83
C LEU A 113 14.50 -9.92 5.03
N GLU A 114 15.80 -9.74 5.27
CA GLU A 114 16.47 -10.28 6.46
C GLU A 114 16.00 -9.58 7.75
N GLU A 115 15.77 -8.27 7.73
CA GLU A 115 15.29 -7.54 8.90
C GLU A 115 13.85 -7.93 9.30
N ASP A 116 12.97 -8.20 8.34
CA ASP A 116 11.61 -8.70 8.59
C ASP A 116 11.60 -10.15 9.15
N GLU A 117 12.58 -11.00 8.80
CA GLU A 117 12.72 -12.36 9.34
C GLU A 117 13.30 -12.38 10.76
N ALA A 118 14.18 -11.43 11.10
CA ALA A 118 14.82 -11.33 12.41
C ALA A 118 13.92 -10.75 13.52
N MET A 119 12.78 -10.15 13.15
CA MET A 119 11.80 -9.58 14.08
C MET A 119 10.56 -10.45 14.33
N ALA A 120 10.51 -11.66 13.75
CA ALA A 120 9.50 -12.69 14.00
C ALA A 120 9.94 -13.71 15.06
#